data_AF-A0A853DDG1-F1
#
_entry.id   AF-A0A853DDG1-F1
#
_cell.length_a   1.000
_cell.length_b   1.000
_cell.length_c   1.000
_cell.angle_alpha   90.00
_cell.angle_beta   90.00
_cell.angle_gamma   90.00
#
_symmetry.space_group_name_H-M   'P 1'
#
loop_
_entity.id
_entity.type
_entity.pdbx_description
1 polymer ?
#
loop_
_entity_poly.entity_id
_entity_poly.type
_entity_poly.pdbx_seq_one_letter_code
_entity_poly.pdbx_strand_id
1 'polypeptide(L)'
;MLPRIGAHDVVMGAITSDDVVASKPAPDLLTAALKEHRLDSARTAVVGDTVWDVEAAQRAGLPCIALLSGGIAEAKLRDAGAIEVYEDPADLLAKLESSLLRTLVRRVPRNTRR
;
A
#
# COMPACT_ATOMS: atom_id res chain seq x y z
N MET A 1 5.64 16.56 -6.98
CA MET A 1 4.23 16.44 -6.54
C MET A 1 4.11 16.48 -5.02
N LEU A 2 4.88 15.68 -4.27
CA LEU A 2 4.89 15.65 -2.80
C LEU A 2 4.95 17.03 -2.10
N PRO A 3 5.77 18.01 -2.55
CA PRO A 3 5.81 19.34 -1.95
C PRO A 3 4.48 20.10 -1.94
N ARG A 4 3.58 19.77 -2.88
CA ARG A 4 2.33 20.50 -3.09
C ARG A 4 1.15 19.95 -2.28
N ILE A 5 1.28 18.74 -1.73
CA ILE A 5 0.20 18.07 -0.97
C ILE A 5 0.47 18.07 0.54
N GLY A 6 1.56 18.69 1.01
CA GLY A 6 1.85 18.86 2.44
C GLY A 6 2.21 17.60 3.22
N ALA A 7 2.39 16.44 2.57
CA ALA A 7 2.54 15.14 3.23
C ALA A 7 4.00 14.73 3.54
N HIS A 8 4.89 15.69 3.81
CA HIS A 8 6.35 15.44 3.80
C HIS A 8 6.81 14.73 5.08
N ASP A 9 6.05 14.92 6.16
CA ASP A 9 6.22 14.35 7.48
C ASP A 9 5.74 12.89 7.58
N VAL A 10 4.93 12.43 6.63
CA VAL A 10 4.37 11.06 6.60
C VAL A 10 4.93 10.18 5.48
N VAL A 11 5.75 10.74 4.58
CA VAL A 11 6.37 10.00 3.46
C VAL A 11 7.84 9.74 3.76
N MET A 12 8.20 8.48 4.00
CA MET A 12 9.59 8.06 4.28
C MET A 12 10.49 8.10 3.03
N GLY A 13 9.92 7.98 1.84
CA GLY A 13 10.63 8.00 0.57
C GLY A 13 9.68 7.75 -0.60
N ALA A 14 10.23 7.78 -1.82
CA ALA A 14 9.49 7.49 -3.03
C ALA A 14 10.38 6.69 -3.98
N ILE A 15 9.86 5.58 -4.49
CA ILE A 15 10.46 4.80 -5.57
C ILE A 15 9.55 4.94 -6.78
N THR A 16 10.16 5.27 -7.91
CA THR A 16 9.48 5.55 -9.18
C THR A 16 9.78 4.48 -10.22
N SER A 17 9.14 4.57 -11.38
CA SER A 17 9.43 3.70 -12.51
C SER A 17 10.88 3.79 -13.01
N ASP A 18 11.56 4.91 -12.74
CA ASP A 18 12.95 5.11 -13.19
C ASP A 18 13.96 4.36 -12.30
N ASP A 19 13.53 3.93 -11.11
CA ASP A 19 14.37 3.26 -10.12
C ASP A 19 14.35 1.73 -10.28
N VAL A 20 13.53 1.18 -11.19
CA VAL A 20 13.34 -0.26 -11.38
C VAL A 20 13.31 -0.66 -12.85
N VAL A 21 13.76 -1.89 -13.13
CA VAL A 21 13.84 -2.43 -14.49
C VAL A 21 12.46 -2.73 -15.07
N ALA A 22 11.49 -3.12 -14.23
CA ALA A 22 10.13 -3.44 -14.64
C ALA A 22 9.10 -2.74 -13.75
N SER A 23 8.14 -2.08 -14.39
CA SER A 23 6.97 -1.49 -13.71
C SER A 23 5.93 -2.55 -13.35
N LYS A 24 4.89 -2.14 -12.62
CA LYS A 24 3.71 -2.97 -12.34
C LYS A 24 3.20 -3.64 -13.62
N PRO A 25 2.80 -4.92 -13.59
CA PRO A 25 2.55 -5.75 -12.40
C PRO A 25 3.79 -6.47 -11.85
N ALA A 26 5.01 -6.09 -12.26
CA ALA A 26 6.22 -6.63 -11.64
C ALA A 26 6.33 -6.16 -10.16
N PRO A 27 6.81 -7.02 -9.23
CA PRO A 27 6.92 -6.67 -7.81
C PRO A 27 8.15 -5.81 -7.50
N ASP A 28 9.00 -5.53 -8.49
CA ASP A 28 10.31 -4.90 -8.34
C ASP A 28 10.24 -3.57 -7.59
N LEU A 29 9.26 -2.71 -7.91
CA LEU A 29 9.06 -1.43 -7.23
C LEU A 29 8.78 -1.60 -5.72
N LEU A 30 7.90 -2.55 -5.38
CA LEU A 30 7.57 -2.83 -3.98
C LEU A 30 8.73 -3.50 -3.25
N THR A 31 9.44 -4.40 -3.92
CA THR A 31 10.59 -5.11 -3.37
C THR A 31 11.76 -4.16 -3.12
N ALA A 32 11.99 -3.21 -4.03
CA ALA A 32 12.96 -2.13 -3.84
C ALA A 32 12.58 -1.28 -2.62
N ALA A 33 11.30 -0.91 -2.47
CA ALA A 33 10.84 -0.07 -1.35
C ALA A 33 11.02 -0.75 0.00
N LEU A 34 10.70 -2.04 0.08
CA LEU A 34 10.94 -2.85 1.28
C LEU A 34 12.44 -2.86 1.66
N LYS A 35 13.32 -3.05 0.67
CA LYS A 35 14.77 -3.13 0.89
C LYS A 35 15.38 -1.79 1.27
N GLU A 36 15.08 -0.75 0.50
CA GLU A 36 15.65 0.59 0.67
C GLU A 36 15.28 1.19 2.02
N HIS A 37 14.01 1.06 2.41
CA HIS A 37 13.51 1.59 3.68
C HIS A 37 13.54 0.57 4.83
N ARG A 38 14.08 -0.63 4.60
CA ARG A 38 14.20 -1.72 5.59
C ARG A 38 12.87 -2.01 6.28
N LEU A 39 11.79 -2.04 5.51
CA LEU A 39 10.45 -2.27 6.01
C LEU A 39 10.26 -3.74 6.38
N ASP A 40 9.56 -3.98 7.48
CA ASP A 40 9.10 -5.32 7.85
C ASP A 40 7.89 -5.68 7.00
N SER A 41 8.04 -6.67 6.11
CA SER A 41 6.96 -7.14 5.23
C SER A 41 5.76 -7.66 6.02
N ALA A 42 5.94 -8.21 7.23
CA ALA A 42 4.86 -8.67 8.09
C ALA A 42 3.98 -7.53 8.66
N ARG A 43 4.45 -6.30 8.51
CA ARG A 43 3.82 -5.05 8.97
C ARG A 43 3.58 -4.07 7.83
N THR A 44 3.70 -4.52 6.58
CA THR A 44 3.56 -3.68 5.39
C THR A 44 2.32 -4.11 4.61
N ALA A 45 1.56 -3.14 4.12
CA ALA A 45 0.50 -3.35 3.14
C ALA A 45 0.68 -2.38 1.97
N VAL A 46 0.17 -2.78 0.80
CA VAL A 46 0.08 -1.93 -0.37
C VAL A 46 -1.31 -1.31 -0.43
N VAL A 47 -1.37 -0.03 -0.81
CA VAL A 47 -2.62 0.65 -1.15
C VAL A 47 -2.53 1.09 -2.61
N GLY A 48 -3.53 0.73 -3.41
CA GLY A 48 -3.58 1.07 -4.83
C GLY A 48 -5.02 1.10 -5.35
N ASP A 49 -5.20 1.45 -6.62
CA ASP A 49 -6.52 1.62 -7.24
C ASP A 49 -6.65 0.87 -8.57
N THR A 50 -5.59 0.17 -8.97
CA THR A 50 -5.55 -0.62 -10.20
C THR A 50 -5.31 -2.11 -9.94
N VAL A 51 -5.73 -2.96 -10.88
CA VAL A 51 -5.42 -4.40 -10.83
C VAL A 51 -3.92 -4.68 -10.79
N TRP A 52 -3.11 -3.82 -11.44
CA TRP A 52 -1.66 -3.98 -11.47
C TRP A 52 -1.01 -3.72 -10.09
N ASP A 53 -1.59 -2.86 -9.26
CA ASP A 53 -1.15 -2.66 -7.87
C ASP A 53 -1.35 -3.93 -7.05
N VAL A 54 -2.55 -4.50 -7.19
CA VAL A 54 -2.96 -5.71 -6.47
C VAL A 54 -2.08 -6.90 -6.88
N GLU A 55 -1.89 -7.09 -8.18
CA GLU A 55 -1.02 -8.16 -8.70
C GLU A 55 0.44 -7.98 -8.27
N ALA A 56 0.97 -6.75 -8.31
CA ALA A 56 2.32 -6.47 -7.86
C ALA A 56 2.47 -6.77 -6.36
N ALA A 57 1.49 -6.39 -5.54
CA ALA A 57 1.47 -6.69 -4.11
C ALA A 57 1.45 -8.20 -3.84
N GLN A 58 0.59 -8.96 -4.55
CA GLN A 58 0.55 -10.41 -4.45
C GLN A 58 1.91 -11.05 -4.79
N ARG A 59 2.52 -10.63 -5.90
CA ARG A 59 3.84 -11.13 -6.32
C ARG A 59 4.95 -10.75 -5.33
N ALA A 60 4.81 -9.63 -4.63
CA ALA A 60 5.70 -9.22 -3.55
C ALA A 60 5.39 -9.90 -2.19
N GLY A 61 4.35 -10.74 -2.12
CA GLY A 61 3.92 -11.41 -0.89
C GLY A 61 3.32 -10.45 0.15
N LEU A 62 2.80 -9.30 -0.30
CA LEU A 62 2.22 -8.27 0.56
C LEU A 62 0.69 -8.25 0.44
N PRO A 63 -0.03 -7.97 1.53
CA PRO A 63 -1.46 -7.71 1.46
C PRO A 63 -1.75 -6.40 0.73
N CYS A 64 -2.82 -6.35 -0.06
CA CYS A 64 -3.24 -5.16 -0.79
C CYS A 64 -4.63 -4.69 -0.36
N ILE A 65 -4.75 -3.39 -0.08
CA ILE A 65 -6.00 -2.65 0.06
C ILE A 65 -6.23 -1.90 -1.25
N ALA A 66 -7.40 -2.04 -1.86
CA ALA A 66 -7.72 -1.37 -3.12
C ALA A 66 -8.74 -0.23 -2.93
N LEU A 67 -8.65 0.80 -3.76
CA LEU A 67 -9.57 1.94 -3.79
C LEU A 67 -10.33 2.00 -5.12
N LEU A 68 -11.63 2.28 -5.09
CA LEU A 68 -12.46 2.41 -6.30
C LEU A 68 -12.26 3.74 -7.04
N SER A 69 -11.56 4.70 -6.42
CA SER A 69 -11.26 6.02 -6.98
C SER A 69 -10.49 5.99 -8.32
N GLY A 70 -9.86 4.86 -8.68
CA GLY A 70 -9.15 4.66 -9.94
C GLY A 70 -10.02 4.24 -11.14
N GLY A 71 -11.32 4.03 -10.93
CA GLY A 71 -12.26 3.65 -12.00
C GLY A 71 -12.24 2.16 -12.37
N ILE A 72 -11.56 1.31 -11.59
CA ILE A 72 -11.63 -0.14 -11.72
C ILE A 72 -12.79 -0.67 -10.86
N ALA A 73 -13.62 -1.53 -11.46
CA ALA A 73 -14.72 -2.17 -10.76
C ALA A 73 -14.24 -3.04 -9.60
N GLU A 74 -14.95 -3.00 -8.47
CA GLU A 74 -14.63 -3.76 -7.25
C GLU A 74 -14.34 -5.25 -7.52
N ALA A 75 -15.19 -5.89 -8.33
CA ALA A 75 -15.04 -7.30 -8.68
C ALA A 75 -13.65 -7.60 -9.28
N LYS A 76 -13.14 -6.74 -10.17
CA LYS A 76 -11.82 -6.94 -10.78
C LYS A 76 -10.68 -6.80 -9.77
N LEU A 77 -10.82 -5.87 -8.81
CA LEU A 77 -9.82 -5.68 -7.75
C LEU A 77 -9.79 -6.89 -6.80
N ARG A 78 -10.96 -7.42 -6.45
CA ARG A 78 -11.08 -8.63 -5.63
C ARG A 78 -10.56 -9.87 -6.35
N ASP A 79 -10.89 -10.04 -7.63
CA ASP A 79 -10.39 -11.14 -8.47
C ASP A 79 -8.87 -11.10 -8.62
N ALA A 80 -8.29 -9.89 -8.71
CA ALA A 80 -6.83 -9.70 -8.70
C ALA A 80 -6.19 -9.99 -7.33
N GLY A 81 -6.99 -10.11 -6.26
CA GLY A 81 -6.55 -10.51 -4.93
C GLY A 81 -6.50 -9.41 -3.87
N ALA A 82 -7.24 -8.32 -4.03
CA ALA A 82 -7.36 -7.30 -3.00
C ALA A 82 -8.07 -7.88 -1.77
N ILE A 83 -7.52 -7.64 -0.58
CA ILE A 83 -8.05 -8.17 0.69
C ILE A 83 -9.19 -7.28 1.20
N GLU A 84 -9.02 -5.97 1.06
CA GLU A 84 -10.04 -4.96 1.38
C GLU A 84 -10.21 -4.03 0.18
N VAL A 85 -11.44 -3.55 -0.03
CA VAL A 85 -11.76 -2.56 -1.07
C VAL A 85 -12.60 -1.46 -0.43
N TYR A 86 -12.22 -0.20 -0.69
CA TYR A 86 -12.90 1.00 -0.19
C TYR A 86 -13.26 1.93 -1.34
N GLU A 87 -14.24 2.81 -1.16
CA GLU A 87 -14.64 3.72 -2.23
C GLU A 87 -13.52 4.70 -2.59
N ASP A 88 -12.90 5.31 -1.59
CA ASP A 88 -11.86 6.32 -1.75
C ASP A 88 -10.98 6.41 -0.47
N PRO A 89 -9.94 7.28 -0.44
CA PRO A 89 -9.12 7.46 0.76
C PRO A 89 -9.89 7.96 1.99
N ALA A 90 -10.96 8.74 1.81
CA ALA A 90 -11.77 9.26 2.92
C ALA A 90 -12.57 8.13 3.58
N ASP A 91 -13.09 7.20 2.78
CA ASP A 91 -13.78 6.02 3.26
C ASP A 91 -12.84 5.08 4.04
N LEU A 92 -11.64 4.85 3.52
CA LEU A 92 -10.60 4.10 4.24
C LEU A 92 -10.23 4.78 5.57
N LEU A 93 -10.11 6.11 5.59
CA LEU A 93 -9.83 6.86 6.81
C LEU A 93 -10.96 6.73 7.85
N ALA A 94 -12.22 6.84 7.41
CA ALA A 94 -13.37 6.68 8.28
C ALA A 94 -13.45 5.28 8.92
N LYS A 95 -12.93 4.26 8.21
CA LYS A 95 -12.92 2.86 8.63
C LYS A 95 -11.55 2.37 9.12
N LEU A 96 -10.61 3.29 9.39
CA LEU A 96 -9.23 2.97 9.74
C LEU A 96 -9.11 2.03 10.95
N GLU A 97 -9.99 2.19 11.93
CA GLU A 97 -10.00 1.40 13.16
C GLU A 97 -10.42 -0.06 12.96
N SER A 98 -11.12 -0.36 11.87
CA SER A 98 -11.57 -1.70 11.52
C SER A 98 -10.84 -2.29 10.31
N SER A 99 -9.93 -1.53 9.68
CA SER A 99 -9.21 -1.96 8.48
C SER A 99 -7.99 -2.82 8.80
N LEU A 100 -7.42 -3.43 7.76
CA LEU A 100 -6.16 -4.16 7.81
C LEU A 100 -5.03 -3.31 8.39
N LEU A 101 -5.01 -2.00 8.11
CA LEU A 101 -3.99 -1.08 8.62
C LEU A 101 -3.97 -1.07 10.16
N ARG A 102 -5.13 -1.09 10.82
CA ARG A 102 -5.20 -1.21 12.28
C ARG A 102 -4.52 -2.49 12.77
N THR A 103 -4.77 -3.60 12.09
CA THR A 103 -4.21 -4.91 12.48
C THR A 103 -2.69 -4.90 12.37
N LEU A 104 -2.14 -4.30 11.31
CA LEU A 104 -0.70 -4.17 11.11
C LEU A 104 -0.04 -3.26 12.16
N VAL A 105 -0.72 -2.18 12.57
CA VAL A 105 -0.26 -1.27 13.64
C VAL A 105 -0.30 -1.93 15.02
N ARG A 106 -1.22 -2.88 15.29
CA ARG A 106 -1.26 -3.59 16.58
C ARG A 106 -0.12 -4.59 16.78
N ARG A 107 0.50 -5.06 15.71
CA ARG A 107 1.68 -5.95 15.77
C ARG A 107 2.97 -5.23 16.18
N VAL A 108 2.91 -3.91 16.36
CA VAL A 108 4.02 -3.13 16.92
C VAL A 108 3.99 -3.25 18.43
N PRO A 109 5.03 -3.80 19.10
CA PRO A 109 5.20 -3.59 20.53
C PRO A 109 5.25 -2.07 20.71
N ARG A 110 4.34 -1.50 21.50
CA ARG A 110 4.40 -0.08 21.86
C ARG A 110 5.78 0.18 22.46
N ASN A 111 6.68 0.75 21.67
CA ASN A 111 7.98 1.16 22.16
C ASN A 111 7.71 2.46 22.91
N THR A 112 7.41 2.34 24.19
CA THR A 112 7.31 3.47 25.12
C THR A 112 8.70 4.07 25.23
N ARG A 113 8.92 5.22 24.60
CA ARG A 113 10.05 6.12 24.88
C ARG A 113 9.43 7.52 25.03
N ARG A 114 9.24 8.07 26.24
CA ARG A 114 10.23 8.59 27.20
C ARG A 114 11.27 9.47 26.54
#